data_AF-A0A661XUM5-F1
#
_entry.id   AF-A0A661XUM5-F1
#
_cell.length_a   1.000
_cell.length_b   1.000
_cell.length_c   1.000
_cell.angle_alpha   90.00
_cell.angle_beta   90.00
_cell.angle_gamma   90.00
#
_symmetry.space_group_name_H-M   'P 1'
#
loop_
_entity.id
_entity.type
_entity.pdbx_description
1 polymer ?
#
loop_
_entity_poly.entity_id
_entity_poly.type
_entity_poly.pdbx_seq_one_letter_code
_entity_poly.pdbx_strand_id
1 'polypeptide(L)'
;MKKEEVEKILHDKVEQGETISPVLPEGITNYLIDIDGTVCEDIPNEEPERMATAAIYPDALRTLNKWYEEGHIICFFTSRTEA
;
A
#
# COMPACT_ATOMS: atom_id res chain seq x y z
N MET A 1 4.56 7.99 -2.51
CA MET A 1 4.87 8.32 -3.91
C MET A 1 3.60 8.52 -4.69
N LYS A 2 3.60 9.48 -5.63
CA LYS A 2 2.50 9.67 -6.59
C LYS A 2 2.66 8.73 -7.79
N LYS A 3 1.58 8.50 -8.52
CA LYS A 3 1.57 7.60 -9.69
C LYS A 3 2.62 8.01 -10.74
N GLU A 4 2.77 9.30 -11.00
CA GLU A 4 3.72 9.84 -11.97
C GLU A 4 5.19 9.64 -11.54
N GLU A 5 5.44 9.45 -10.25
CA GLU A 5 6.77 9.14 -9.71
C GLU A 5 7.07 7.64 -9.84
N VAL A 6 6.06 6.79 -9.66
CA VAL A 6 6.16 5.34 -9.87
C VAL A 6 6.46 5.03 -11.33
N GLU A 7 5.78 5.68 -12.28
CA GLU A 7 5.99 5.46 -13.71
C GLU A 7 7.42 5.78 -14.16
N LYS A 8 8.11 6.72 -13.49
CA LYS A 8 9.50 7.10 -13.80
C LYS A 8 10.55 6.10 -13.33
N ILE A 9 10.21 5.24 -12.36
CA ILE A 9 11.14 4.25 -11.80
C ILE A 9 10.90 2.84 -12.34
N LEU A 10 9.87 2.63 -13.16
CA LEU A 10 9.62 1.37 -13.82
C LEU A 10 10.72 1.10 -14.85
N HIS A 11 11.25 -0.12 -14.84
CA HIS A 11 12.24 -0.57 -15.81
C HIS A 11 11.57 -1.46 -16.85
N ASP A 12 11.72 -1.10 -18.13
CA ASP A 12 11.34 -1.96 -19.25
C ASP A 12 12.10 -3.28 -19.16
N LYS A 13 11.39 -4.40 -19.35
CA LYS A 13 11.98 -5.73 -19.23
C LYS A 13 11.70 -6.54 -20.49
N VAL A 14 12.75 -7.10 -21.07
CA VAL A 14 12.70 -8.02 -22.21
C VAL A 14 13.19 -9.38 -21.75
N GLU A 15 12.38 -10.42 -21.99
CA GLU A 15 12.70 -11.80 -21.64
C GLU A 15 12.42 -12.69 -22.84
N GLN A 16 13.42 -13.48 -23.26
CA GLN A 16 13.34 -14.36 -24.44
C GLN A 16 12.99 -13.64 -25.76
N GLY A 17 13.29 -12.35 -25.88
CA GLY A 17 12.97 -11.55 -27.07
C GLY A 17 11.59 -10.92 -27.06
N GLU A 18 10.76 -11.19 -26.04
CA GLU A 18 9.45 -10.58 -25.84
C GLU A 18 9.52 -9.45 -24.81
N THR A 19 8.79 -8.36 -25.06
CA THR A 19 8.64 -7.28 -24.07
C THR A 19 7.61 -7.73 -23.03
N ILE A 20 8.02 -7.82 -21.77
CA ILE A 20 7.15 -8.20 -20.66
C ILE A 20 6.81 -7.01 -19.79
N SER A 21 5.93 -7.22 -18.80
CA SER A 21 5.53 -6.15 -17.88
C SER A 21 6.77 -5.52 -17.21
N PRO A 22 6.81 -4.19 -17.10
CA PRO A 22 7.91 -3.51 -16.44
C PRO A 22 7.99 -3.92 -14.97
N VAL A 23 9.20 -3.90 -14.44
CA VAL A 23 9.49 -4.30 -13.06
C VAL A 23 9.91 -3.09 -12.23
N LEU A 24 9.71 -3.20 -10.93
CA LEU A 24 10.25 -2.23 -9.98
C LEU A 24 11.78 -2.38 -9.88
N PRO A 25 12.49 -1.31 -9.48
CA PRO A 25 13.90 -1.41 -9.14
C PRO A 25 14.14 -2.44 -8.04
N GLU A 26 15.33 -3.03 -8.04
CA GLU A 26 15.73 -3.97 -6.99
C GLU A 26 15.66 -3.31 -5.61
N GLY A 27 15.11 -4.03 -4.63
CA GLY A 27 14.91 -3.52 -3.27
C GLY A 27 13.63 -2.69 -3.08
N ILE A 28 12.95 -2.28 -4.15
CA ILE A 28 11.66 -1.58 -4.06
C ILE A 28 10.51 -2.59 -4.17
N THR A 29 9.49 -2.40 -3.35
CA THR A 29 8.31 -3.28 -3.27
C THR A 29 7.05 -2.43 -3.33
N ASN A 30 6.03 -2.93 -4.02
CA ASN A 30 4.69 -2.37 -4.00
C ASN A 30 3.82 -3.16 -3.02
N TYR A 31 3.48 -2.53 -1.90
CA TYR A 31 2.66 -3.11 -0.85
C TYR A 31 1.19 -2.73 -1.04
N LEU A 32 0.33 -3.73 -1.06
CA LEU A 32 -1.12 -3.59 -0.94
C LEU A 32 -1.50 -3.93 0.50
N ILE A 33 -1.98 -2.94 1.26
CA ILE A 33 -2.12 -3.02 2.71
C ILE A 33 -3.58 -2.79 3.10
N ASP A 34 -4.15 -3.74 3.83
CA ASP A 34 -5.51 -3.60 4.36
C ASP A 34 -5.54 -2.51 5.43
N ILE A 35 -6.68 -1.87 5.63
CA ILE A 35 -6.83 -0.83 6.65
C ILE A 35 -7.35 -1.43 7.96
N ASP A 36 -8.50 -2.08 7.91
CA ASP A 36 -9.27 -2.52 9.08
C ASP A 36 -8.63 -3.75 9.72
N GLY A 37 -8.42 -3.74 11.03
CA GLY A 37 -7.68 -4.80 11.74
C GLY A 37 -6.20 -4.94 11.37
N THR A 38 -5.66 -4.12 10.46
CA THR A 38 -4.26 -4.17 10.01
C THR A 38 -3.49 -2.89 10.36
N VAL A 39 -4.04 -1.72 10.02
CA VAL A 39 -3.44 -0.40 10.34
C VAL A 39 -4.13 0.22 11.55
N CYS A 40 -5.41 -0.04 11.74
CA CYS A 40 -6.21 0.41 12.88
C CYS A 40 -7.00 -0.74 13.51
N GLU A 41 -7.71 -0.43 14.58
CA GLU A 41 -8.67 -1.33 15.24
C GLU A 41 -9.56 -2.08 14.23
N ASP A 42 -9.83 -3.36 14.54
CA ASP A 42 -10.75 -4.21 13.78
C ASP A 42 -12.20 -3.89 14.17
N ILE A 43 -12.92 -3.21 13.28
CA ILE A 43 -14.27 -2.70 13.53
C ILE A 43 -15.31 -3.66 12.94
N PRO A 44 -16.29 -4.16 13.75
CA PRO A 44 -17.40 -4.94 13.21
C PRO A 44 -18.18 -4.19 12.12
N ASN A 45 -18.69 -4.91 11.12
CA ASN A 45 -19.46 -4.30 10.03
C ASN A 45 -20.81 -3.73 10.49
N GLU A 46 -21.32 -4.22 11.62
CA GLU A 46 -22.55 -3.76 12.26
C GLU A 46 -22.40 -2.40 12.96
N GLU A 47 -21.16 -1.94 13.17
CA GLU A 47 -20.85 -0.67 13.86
C GLU A 47 -19.94 0.24 13.00
N PRO A 48 -20.32 0.53 11.73
CA PRO A 48 -19.45 1.21 10.76
C PRO A 48 -19.07 2.64 11.19
N GLU A 49 -19.88 3.30 12.01
CA GLU A 49 -19.64 4.64 12.55
C GLU A 49 -18.37 4.72 13.40
N ARG A 50 -17.94 3.60 14.03
CA ARG A 50 -16.73 3.55 14.84
C ARG A 50 -15.45 3.66 14.01
N MET A 51 -15.51 3.34 12.72
CA MET A 51 -14.36 3.40 11.82
C MET A 51 -13.74 4.80 11.75
N ALA A 52 -14.56 5.85 11.82
CA ALA A 52 -14.10 7.24 11.76
C ALA A 52 -13.16 7.64 12.91
N THR A 53 -13.21 6.91 14.01
CA THR A 53 -12.39 7.14 15.21
C THR A 53 -11.53 5.93 15.58
N ALA A 54 -11.41 4.94 14.69
CA ALA A 54 -10.64 3.73 14.94
C ALA A 54 -9.19 4.07 15.29
N ALA A 55 -8.72 3.55 16.42
CA ALA A 55 -7.37 3.86 16.88
C ALA A 55 -6.32 3.19 15.96
N ILE A 56 -5.28 3.94 15.59
CA ILE A 56 -4.18 3.43 14.76
C ILE A 56 -3.26 2.59 15.63
N TYR A 57 -2.78 1.46 15.10
CA TYR A 57 -1.68 0.71 15.71
C TYR A 57 -0.35 1.47 15.53
N PRO A 58 0.30 1.95 16.61
CA PRO A 58 1.50 2.78 16.49
C PRO A 58 2.65 2.06 15.78
N ASP A 59 2.74 0.73 15.93
CA ASP A 59 3.79 -0.08 15.33
C ASP A 59 3.59 -0.24 13.81
N ALA A 60 2.35 -0.35 13.36
CA ALA A 60 2.00 -0.34 11.94
C ALA A 60 2.39 1.00 11.33
N LEU A 61 2.02 2.12 11.97
CA LEU A 61 2.37 3.46 11.51
C LEU A 61 3.89 3.64 11.37
N ARG A 62 4.68 3.23 12.37
CA ARG A 62 6.16 3.31 12.29
C ARG A 62 6.70 2.49 11.13
N THR A 63 6.18 1.29 10.92
CA THR A 63 6.61 0.38 9.85
C THR A 63 6.30 0.95 8.47
N LEU A 64 5.07 1.46 8.28
CA LEU A 64 4.63 2.08 7.04
C LEU A 64 5.46 3.32 6.69
N ASN A 65 5.72 4.18 7.68
CA ASN A 65 6.57 5.36 7.48
C ASN A 65 7.99 4.97 7.08
N LYS A 66 8.57 3.97 7.75
CA LYS A 66 9.89 3.45 7.37
C LYS A 66 9.90 2.94 5.92
N TRP A 67 8.92 2.11 5.53
CA TRP A 67 8.87 1.61 4.16
C TRP A 67 8.68 2.72 3.13
N TYR A 68 7.87 3.72 3.47
CA TYR A 68 7.68 4.90 2.63
C TYR A 68 8.99 5.68 2.44
N GLU A 69 9.75 5.88 3.52
CA GLU A 69 11.06 6.55 3.49
C GLU A 69 12.12 5.76 2.71
N GLU A 70 12.06 4.43 2.74
CA GLU A 70 12.90 3.53 1.95
C GLU A 70 12.53 3.52 0.46
N GLY A 71 11.47 4.23 0.06
CA GLY A 71 11.04 4.36 -1.33
C GLY A 71 10.08 3.27 -1.80
N HIS A 72 9.54 2.45 -0.88
CA HIS A 72 8.51 1.48 -1.23
C HIS A 72 7.20 2.18 -1.60
N ILE A 73 6.43 1.52 -2.46
CA ILE A 73 5.11 1.98 -2.87
C ILE A 73 4.11 1.38 -1.89
N ILE A 74 3.25 2.23 -1.32
CA ILE A 74 2.22 1.80 -0.37
C ILE A 74 0.86 2.19 -0.96
N CYS A 75 0.01 1.19 -1.13
CA CYS A 75 -1.38 1.34 -1.54
C CYS A 75 -2.27 0.76 -0.43
N PHE A 76 -3.11 1.59 0.18
CA PHE A 76 -4.08 1.12 1.14
C PHE A 76 -5.33 0.60 0.44
N PHE A 77 -5.90 -0.49 0.93
CA PHE A 77 -7.17 -1.02 0.47
C PHE A 77 -8.09 -1.31 1.65
N THR A 78 -9.39 -1.27 1.38
CA THR A 78 -10.41 -1.76 2.32
C THR A 78 -11.59 -2.28 1.51
N SER A 79 -12.29 -3.28 2.04
CA SER A 79 -13.57 -3.75 1.48
C SER A 79 -14.74 -2.84 1.85
N ARG A 80 -14.54 -1.87 2.76
CA ARG A 80 -15.54 -0.89 3.14
C ARG A 80 -15.88 -0.01 1.94
N THR A 81 -17.15 0.04 1.58
CA THR A 81 -17.66 0.96 0.56
C THR A 81 -17.89 2.33 1.17
N GLU A 82 -17.54 3.39 0.43
CA GLU A 82 -17.99 4.74 0.76
C GLU A 82 -19.52 4.76 0.81
N ALA A 83 -20.10 5.34 1.88
CA ALA A 83 -21.54 5.57 2.01
C ALA A 83 -21.89 7.00 1.58
#